data_AF-A0A522DZD5-F1
#
_entry.id   AF-A0A522DZD5-F1
#
_cell.length_a   1.000
_cell.length_b   1.000
_cell.length_c   1.000
_cell.angle_alpha   90.00
_cell.angle_beta   90.00
_cell.angle_gamma   90.00
#
_symmetry.space_group_name_H-M   'P 1'
#
loop_
_entity.id
_entity.type
_entity.pdbx_description
1 polymer ?
#
loop_
_entity_poly.entity_id
_entity_poly.type
_entity_poly.pdbx_seq_one_letter_code
_entity_poly.pdbx_strand_id
1 'polypeptide(L)'
;MLQQQSTPERTELIRLHAATCLSMTQFINGHHCPKLAHFIVRQLSLLVVHPELEHVSSSREMYQQLLEHWQKVTAYLLEQQGARELPSKYH
;
A
#
# COMPACT_ATOMS: atom_id res chain seq x y z
N MET A 1 18.64 -20.10 -25.06
CA MET A 1 17.68 -19.13 -24.52
C MET A 1 17.05 -19.73 -23.27
N LEU A 2 17.41 -19.24 -22.08
CA LEU A 2 16.80 -19.71 -20.82
C LEU A 2 15.39 -19.12 -20.72
N GLN A 3 14.38 -19.93 -21.05
CA GLN A 3 13.00 -19.61 -20.72
C GLN A 3 12.89 -19.50 -19.20
N GLN A 4 12.89 -18.27 -18.67
CA GLN A 4 12.47 -18.02 -17.30
C GLN A 4 10.98 -18.34 -17.22
N GLN A 5 10.63 -19.60 -16.97
CA GLN A 5 9.31 -19.98 -16.53
C GLN A 5 9.06 -19.22 -15.23
N SER A 6 8.22 -18.19 -15.29
CA SER A 6 7.82 -17.44 -14.12
C SER A 6 7.01 -18.40 -13.26
N THR A 7 7.46 -18.69 -12.05
CA THR A 7 6.64 -19.44 -11.10
C THR A 7 5.31 -18.68 -10.91
N PRO A 8 4.19 -19.38 -10.67
CA PRO A 8 2.91 -18.72 -10.42
C PRO A 8 3.02 -17.67 -9.29
N GLU A 9 3.77 -17.99 -8.24
CA GLU A 9 4.14 -17.11 -7.13
C GLU A 9 4.81 -15.80 -7.61
N ARG A 10 5.78 -15.88 -8.53
CA ARG A 10 6.46 -14.70 -9.07
C ARG A 10 5.53 -13.82 -9.90
N THR A 11 4.61 -14.44 -10.64
CA THR A 11 3.60 -13.70 -11.42
C THR A 11 2.61 -12.99 -10.51
N GLU A 12 2.20 -13.62 -9.42
CA GLU A 12 1.37 -13.01 -8.38
C GLU A 12 2.09 -11.82 -7.72
N LEU A 13 3.34 -11.99 -7.31
CA LEU A 13 4.16 -10.91 -6.75
C LEU A 13 4.22 -9.69 -7.70
N ILE A 14 4.48 -9.92 -8.99
CA ILE A 14 4.55 -8.85 -10.00
C ILE A 14 3.20 -8.12 -10.11
N ARG A 15 2.08 -8.87 -10.14
CA ARG A 15 0.73 -8.28 -10.20
C ARG A 15 0.44 -7.44 -8.95
N LEU A 16 0.76 -7.97 -7.78
CA LEU A 16 0.55 -7.29 -6.50
C LEU A 16 1.39 -6.01 -6.40
N HIS A 17 2.65 -6.07 -6.84
CA HIS A 17 3.53 -4.90 -6.92
C HIS A 17 2.95 -3.83 -7.87
N ALA A 18 2.58 -4.22 -9.09
CA ALA A 18 2.02 -3.29 -10.08
C ALA A 18 0.72 -2.62 -9.59
N ALA A 19 -0.18 -3.40 -8.97
CA ALA A 19 -1.41 -2.87 -8.38
C ALA A 19 -1.13 -1.89 -7.23
N THR A 20 -0.14 -2.18 -6.39
CA THR A 20 0.30 -1.28 -5.31
C THR A 20 0.85 0.03 -5.87
N CYS A 21 1.76 -0.04 -6.85
CA CYS A 21 2.33 1.13 -7.50
C CYS A 21 1.27 2.01 -8.18
N LEU A 22 0.29 1.40 -8.87
CA LEU A 22 -0.83 2.12 -9.45
C LEU A 22 -1.66 2.84 -8.37
N SER A 23 -1.99 2.15 -7.28
CA SER A 23 -2.78 2.70 -6.19
C SER A 23 -2.07 3.88 -5.51
N MET A 24 -0.76 3.74 -5.25
CA MET A 24 0.07 4.82 -4.71
C MET A 24 0.12 6.01 -5.66
N THR A 25 0.27 5.76 -6.98
CA THR A 25 0.30 6.81 -8.01
C THR A 25 -1.03 7.57 -8.06
N GLN A 26 -2.16 6.85 -8.04
CA GLN A 26 -3.49 7.45 -8.00
C GLN A 26 -3.65 8.34 -6.77
N PHE A 27 -3.21 7.87 -5.61
CA PHE A 27 -3.24 8.65 -4.39
C PHE A 27 -2.39 9.93 -4.55
N ILE A 28 -1.12 9.81 -4.95
CA ILE A 28 -0.19 10.95 -5.14
C ILE A 28 -0.75 11.96 -6.15
N ASN A 29 -1.46 11.50 -7.18
CA ASN A 29 -2.11 12.35 -8.18
C ASN A 29 -3.41 13.03 -7.70
N GLY A 30 -3.66 13.05 -6.40
CA GLY A 30 -4.72 13.84 -5.78
C GLY A 30 -5.97 13.06 -5.36
N HIS A 31 -6.00 11.74 -5.53
CA HIS A 31 -7.10 10.90 -5.04
C HIS A 31 -6.91 10.56 -3.55
N HIS A 32 -6.75 11.58 -2.70
CA HIS A 32 -6.44 11.46 -1.27
C HIS A 32 -7.64 11.00 -0.42
N CYS A 33 -8.21 9.84 -0.74
CA CYS A 33 -9.31 9.29 0.03
C CYS A 33 -8.83 8.22 1.03
N PRO A 34 -9.39 8.17 2.25
CA PRO A 34 -9.00 7.18 3.27
C PRO A 34 -9.14 5.73 2.78
N LYS A 35 -10.15 5.46 1.94
CA LYS A 35 -10.38 4.12 1.36
C LYS A 35 -9.19 3.65 0.51
N LEU A 36 -8.63 4.54 -0.32
CA LEU A 36 -7.47 4.20 -1.15
C LEU A 36 -6.22 4.01 -0.30
N ALA A 37 -6.01 4.85 0.73
CA ALA A 37 -4.90 4.69 1.66
C ALA A 37 -4.97 3.33 2.40
N HIS A 38 -6.14 2.95 2.91
CA HIS A 38 -6.36 1.61 3.49
C HIS A 38 -6.09 0.48 2.49
N PHE A 39 -6.51 0.65 1.24
CA PHE A 39 -6.26 -0.34 0.20
C PHE A 39 -4.75 -0.53 -0.04
N ILE A 40 -4.00 0.57 -0.13
CA ILE A 40 -2.53 0.54 -0.27
C ILE A 40 -1.88 -0.19 0.91
N VAL A 41 -2.27 0.13 2.15
CA VAL A 41 -1.79 -0.56 3.36
C VAL A 41 -2.05 -2.07 3.26
N ARG A 42 -3.24 -2.47 2.83
CA ARG A 42 -3.57 -3.90 2.66
C ARG A 42 -2.68 -4.57 1.61
N GLN A 43 -2.47 -3.94 0.45
CA GLN A 43 -1.61 -4.50 -0.59
C GLN A 43 -0.14 -4.62 -0.12
N LEU A 44 0.37 -3.61 0.58
CA LEU A 44 1.72 -3.63 1.16
C LEU A 44 1.87 -4.73 2.23
N SER A 45 0.85 -4.94 3.06
CA SER A 45 0.89 -6.03 4.06
C SER A 45 0.99 -7.41 3.41
N LEU A 46 0.34 -7.61 2.24
CA LEU A 46 0.45 -8.84 1.46
C LEU A 46 1.83 -8.98 0.81
N LEU A 47 2.41 -7.88 0.32
CA LEU A 47 3.77 -7.88 -0.24
C LEU A 47 4.79 -8.29 0.82
N VAL A 48 4.75 -7.71 2.02
CA VAL A 48 5.72 -7.97 3.10
C VAL A 48 5.79 -9.43 3.54
N VAL A 49 4.67 -10.17 3.43
CA VAL A 49 4.56 -11.58 3.82
C VAL A 49 4.66 -12.55 2.63
N HIS A 50 4.94 -12.05 1.42
CA HIS A 50 4.97 -12.89 0.22
C HIS A 50 6.19 -13.84 0.23
N PRO A 51 6.03 -15.16 -0.03
CA PRO A 51 7.11 -16.15 0.03
C PRO A 51 8.31 -15.85 -0.87
N GLU A 52 8.07 -15.39 -2.10
CA GLU A 52 9.15 -14.98 -3.03
C GLU A 52 10.06 -13.85 -2.49
N LEU A 53 9.63 -13.09 -1.47
CA LEU A 53 10.44 -12.05 -0.85
C LEU A 53 11.24 -12.53 0.36
N GLU A 54 11.03 -13.76 0.86
CA GLU A 54 11.81 -14.32 1.97
C GLU A 54 13.31 -14.37 1.64
N HIS A 55 13.63 -14.58 0.36
CA HIS A 55 14.99 -14.69 -0.14
C HIS A 55 15.61 -13.34 -0.56
N VAL A 56 14.81 -12.26 -0.60
CA VAL A 56 15.23 -10.93 -1.08
C VAL A 56 15.01 -9.89 0.01
N SER A 57 15.89 -9.88 1.00
CA SER A 57 15.80 -9.07 2.23
C SER A 57 15.56 -7.58 1.95
N SER A 58 16.27 -7.01 0.97
CA SER A 58 16.16 -5.59 0.61
C SER A 58 14.77 -5.20 0.09
N SER A 59 14.11 -6.09 -0.65
CA SER A 59 12.77 -5.84 -1.18
C SER A 59 11.74 -5.87 -0.06
N ARG A 60 11.87 -6.84 0.85
CA ARG A 60 11.00 -6.96 2.02
C ARG A 60 11.12 -5.74 2.94
N GLU A 61 12.34 -5.30 3.23
CA GLU A 61 12.60 -4.09 4.03
C GLU A 61 11.97 -2.85 3.38
N MET A 62 12.11 -2.67 2.07
CA MET A 62 11.48 -1.57 1.34
C MET A 62 9.96 -1.58 1.48
N TYR A 63 9.30 -2.73 1.28
CA TYR A 63 7.84 -2.82 1.46
C TYR A 63 7.41 -2.59 2.91
N GLN A 64 8.23 -2.98 3.88
CA GLN A 64 7.96 -2.74 5.29
C GLN A 64 8.02 -1.24 5.61
N GLN A 65 9.04 -0.53 5.14
CA GLN A 65 9.13 0.93 5.29
C GLN A 65 7.95 1.65 4.62
N LEU A 66 7.55 1.20 3.43
CA LEU A 66 6.37 1.72 2.76
C LEU A 66 5.10 1.45 3.57
N LEU A 67 4.94 0.24 4.11
CA LEU A 67 3.79 -0.12 4.93
C LEU A 67 3.65 0.79 6.15
N GLU A 68 4.75 1.00 6.88
CA GLU A 68 4.78 1.89 8.04
C GLU A 68 4.43 3.34 7.68
N HIS A 69 4.94 3.83 6.54
CA HIS A 69 4.60 5.15 6.03
C HIS A 69 3.10 5.27 5.73
N TRP A 70 2.54 4.32 4.99
CA TRP A 70 1.14 4.35 4.59
C TRP A 70 0.15 4.13 5.74
N GLN A 71 0.54 3.40 6.78
CA GLN A 71 -0.23 3.31 8.02
C GLN A 71 -0.36 4.68 8.70
N LYS A 72 0.73 5.45 8.77
CA LYS A 72 0.71 6.83 9.31
C LYS A 72 -0.14 7.77 8.46
N VAL A 73 0.02 7.72 7.13
CA VAL A 73 -0.81 8.51 6.20
C VAL A 73 -2.30 8.18 6.38
N THR A 74 -2.64 6.89 6.49
CA THR A 74 -4.03 6.45 6.68
C THR A 74 -4.59 6.94 8.01
N ALA A 75 -3.84 6.81 9.12
CA ALA A 75 -4.24 7.32 10.43
C ALA A 75 -4.51 8.83 10.39
N TYR A 76 -3.61 9.60 9.78
CA TYR A 76 -3.76 11.04 9.61
C TYR A 76 -5.01 11.43 8.81
N LEU A 77 -5.33 10.72 7.72
CA LEU A 77 -6.53 10.98 6.94
C LEU A 77 -7.82 10.68 7.73
N LEU A 78 -7.82 9.62 8.55
CA LEU A 78 -8.95 9.27 9.41
C LEU A 78 -9.15 10.32 10.51
N GLU A 79 -8.07 10.80 11.13
CA GLU A 79 -8.11 11.88 12.11
C GLU A 79 -8.67 13.17 11.51
N GLN A 80 -8.23 13.55 10.31
CA GLN A 80 -8.79 14.70 9.60
C GLN A 80 -10.28 14.54 9.28
N GLN A 81 -10.71 13.33 8.90
CA GLN A 81 -12.11 13.06 8.63
C GLN A 81 -12.96 13.21 9.90
N GLY A 82 -12.53 12.62 11.02
CA GLY A 82 -13.20 12.76 12.31
C GLY A 82 -13.27 14.21 12.82
N ALA A 83 -12.23 15.01 12.56
CA ALA A 83 -12.22 16.44 12.91
C ALA A 83 -13.15 17.28 12.02
N ARG A 84 -13.32 16.92 10.74
CA ARG A 84 -14.18 17.64 9.79
C ARG A 84 -15.68 17.37 10.02
N GLU A 85 -16.01 16.24 10.64
CA GLU A 85 -17.39 15.86 10.98
C GLU A 85 -17.91 16.42 12.30
N LEU A 86 -17.13 17.22 13.04
CA LEU A 86 -17.68 18.04 14.12
C LEU A 86 -18.42 19.24 13.52
N PRO A 87 -19.76 19.28 13.53
CA PRO A 87 -20.46 20.49 13.16
C PRO A 87 -20.13 21.53 14.23
N SER A 88 -19.55 22.64 13.78
CA SER A 88 -19.56 23.90 14.53
C SER A 88 -21.02 24.31 14.73
N LYS A 89 -21.66 23.70 15.74
CA LYS A 89 -22.97 24.05 16.27
C LYS A 89 -22.75 24.73 17.61
N TYR A 90 -22.18 25.93 17.59
CA TYR A 90 -22.46 26.90 18.65
C TYR A 90 -22.65 28.25 17.99
N HIS A 91 -23.85 28.75 18.23
CA HIS A 91 -24.49 29.95 17.72
C HIS A 91 -24.56 30.97 18.87
#